data_AF-H8ZCL3-F1
#
_entry.id   AF-H8ZCL3-F1
#
_cell.length_a   1.000
_cell.length_b   1.000
_cell.length_c   1.000
_cell.angle_alpha   90.00
_cell.angle_beta   90.00
_cell.angle_gamma   90.00
#
_symmetry.space_group_name_H-M   'P 1'
#
loop_
_entity.id
_entity.type
_entity.pdbx_description
1 polymer ?
#
loop_
_entity_poly.entity_id
_entity_poly.type
_entity_poly.pdbx_seq_one_letter_code
_entity_poly.pdbx_strand_id
1 'polypeptide(L)'
;MSSQRQIDIAQRIAKIRQPAGEDEPDRILSGWAKTHPLFRKLMDGAPQGIEEKVNYLILNSHNEDDWTATCRTAEALFIKTRSAKIAETALAAAEQEKDADSLANIFYLIKKIVTISWGSADISSRISNHNFVGEKEQYLAVSISEALKASQTLSPWVCSLLEASRQEFRVCFLANLLLDRNRNLYFDIERYTSLYKLGEQDVQLLLEKIKERVDPSVMQKIVLYLLPLVTMVGSLWSQLGIDDLVARVNEFPVEIIIKIASHYQFQENSINRIVEALSPKNILEVAVVYINKEYKMASEERILQSVLARIEEDPDSMYRADSHTGLLVLMSMGPEALERVSFEKSIEETVALFLASCWIVIQKWIKTTWQKTKVVFFLNTHKNIAQKVCPVVE
;
A
#
# COMPACT_ATOMS: atom_id res chain seq x y z
N MET A 1 20.86 -6.80 -16.40
CA MET A 1 21.57 -5.55 -16.78
C MET A 1 20.67 -4.57 -17.56
N SER A 2 19.41 -4.35 -17.14
CA SER A 2 18.48 -3.42 -17.81
C SER A 2 17.95 -2.30 -16.91
N SER A 3 18.29 -2.26 -15.61
CA SER A 3 17.61 -1.38 -14.65
C SER A 3 17.96 0.10 -14.79
N GLN A 4 19.24 0.46 -14.96
CA GLN A 4 19.65 1.87 -15.02
C GLN A 4 19.05 2.62 -16.22
N ARG A 5 19.08 1.99 -17.41
CA ARG A 5 18.52 2.58 -18.63
C ARG A 5 17.01 2.80 -18.54
N GLN A 6 16.28 1.82 -17.99
CA GLN A 6 14.84 1.94 -17.75
C GLN A 6 14.54 3.07 -16.74
N ILE A 7 15.36 3.21 -15.71
CA ILE A 7 15.27 4.30 -14.73
C ILE A 7 15.48 5.66 -15.42
N ASP A 8 16.51 5.81 -16.26
CA ASP A 8 16.80 7.07 -16.95
C ASP A 8 15.66 7.50 -17.90
N ILE A 9 15.08 6.54 -18.64
CA ILE A 9 13.91 6.78 -19.50
C ILE A 9 12.70 7.19 -18.67
N ALA A 10 12.39 6.44 -17.60
CA ALA A 10 11.28 6.76 -16.71
C ALA A 10 11.45 8.14 -16.07
N GLN A 11 12.67 8.50 -15.65
CA GLN A 11 12.99 9.83 -15.13
C GLN A 11 12.75 10.92 -16.18
N ARG A 12 13.09 10.68 -17.45
CA ARG A 12 12.82 11.63 -18.54
C ARG A 12 11.32 11.83 -18.78
N ILE A 13 10.52 10.76 -18.75
CA ILE A 13 9.05 10.84 -18.84
C ILE A 13 8.48 11.63 -17.63
N ALA A 14 9.02 11.38 -16.44
CA ALA A 14 8.59 12.02 -15.19
C ALA A 14 8.99 13.49 -15.07
N LYS A 15 9.99 13.99 -15.83
CA LYS A 15 10.37 15.42 -15.80
C LYS A 15 9.16 16.32 -16.08
N ILE A 16 8.73 17.05 -15.05
CA ILE A 16 7.67 18.05 -15.16
C ILE A 16 8.26 19.28 -15.86
N ARG A 17 8.06 19.38 -17.17
CA ARG A 17 8.13 20.66 -17.87
C ARG A 17 6.71 21.22 -17.89
N GLN A 18 6.52 22.44 -17.38
CA GLN A 18 5.27 23.17 -17.56
C GLN A 18 4.88 23.14 -19.04
N PRO A 19 3.58 23.02 -19.37
CA PRO A 19 3.15 23.06 -20.77
C PRO A 19 3.71 24.31 -21.43
N ALA A 20 4.41 24.12 -22.54
CA ALA A 20 4.97 25.23 -23.30
C ALA A 20 3.83 25.88 -24.10
N GLY A 21 3.08 26.75 -23.43
CA GLY A 21 2.34 27.88 -24.00
C GLY A 21 1.26 27.63 -25.05
N GLU A 22 0.50 28.69 -25.33
CA GLU A 22 -0.45 28.81 -26.46
C GLU A 22 0.26 29.09 -27.80
N ASP A 23 1.52 28.68 -27.92
CA ASP A 23 2.36 29.00 -29.07
C ASP A 23 1.74 28.49 -30.38
N GLU A 24 1.97 29.22 -31.47
CA GLU A 24 1.50 28.79 -32.79
C GLU A 24 2.39 27.67 -33.33
N PRO A 25 1.83 26.47 -33.62
CA PRO A 25 2.61 25.32 -34.09
C PRO A 25 3.53 25.65 -35.28
N ASP A 26 3.06 26.40 -36.28
CA ASP A 26 3.87 26.81 -37.43
C ASP A 26 5.04 27.75 -37.06
N ARG A 27 4.88 28.58 -36.02
CA ARG A 27 5.96 29.44 -35.52
C ARG A 27 7.05 28.62 -34.83
N ILE A 28 6.67 27.59 -34.07
CA ILE A 28 7.62 26.68 -33.43
C ILE A 28 8.46 25.97 -34.51
N LEU A 29 7.79 25.33 -35.48
CA LEU A 29 8.45 24.59 -36.55
C LEU A 29 9.37 25.48 -37.39
N SER A 30 8.87 26.63 -37.85
CA SER A 30 9.66 27.55 -38.68
C SER A 30 10.81 28.21 -37.92
N GLY A 31 10.63 28.51 -36.63
CA GLY A 31 11.69 29.01 -35.76
C GLY A 31 12.80 27.99 -35.59
N TRP A 32 12.45 26.74 -35.31
CA TRP A 32 13.42 25.67 -35.08
C TRP A 32 14.19 25.28 -36.36
N ALA A 33 13.51 25.23 -37.51
CA ALA A 33 14.12 24.93 -38.80
C ALA A 33 15.12 26.01 -39.27
N LYS A 34 15.03 27.24 -38.76
CA LYS A 34 16.03 28.29 -39.05
C LYS A 34 17.35 28.03 -38.35
N THR A 35 17.33 27.41 -37.17
CA THR A 35 18.51 27.26 -36.31
C THR A 35 19.09 25.85 -36.32
N HIS A 36 18.32 24.83 -36.76
CA HIS A 36 18.75 23.43 -36.78
C HIS A 36 18.71 22.85 -38.21
N PRO A 37 19.86 22.74 -38.90
CA PRO A 37 19.89 22.29 -40.30
C PRO A 37 19.37 20.87 -40.54
N LEU A 38 19.52 19.94 -39.58
CA LEU A 38 19.01 18.57 -39.71
C LEU A 38 17.48 18.54 -39.61
N PHE A 39 16.92 19.25 -38.63
CA PHE A 39 15.48 19.43 -38.51
C PHE A 39 14.87 20.10 -39.75
N ARG A 40 15.56 21.08 -40.34
CA ARG A 40 15.13 21.71 -41.60
C ARG A 40 14.99 20.69 -42.73
N LYS A 41 15.97 19.79 -42.90
CA LYS A 41 15.90 18.73 -43.91
C LYS A 41 14.73 17.79 -43.69
N LEU A 42 14.42 17.45 -42.43
CA LEU A 42 13.24 16.68 -42.08
C LEU A 42 11.95 17.43 -42.47
N MET A 43 11.89 18.72 -42.18
CA MET A 43 10.76 19.60 -42.50
C MET A 43 10.54 19.82 -44.00
N ASP A 44 11.60 19.82 -44.82
CA ASP A 44 11.50 19.98 -46.27
C ASP A 44 10.73 18.80 -46.92
N GLY A 45 10.71 17.63 -46.29
CA GLY A 45 9.94 16.45 -46.70
C GLY A 45 8.53 16.35 -46.09
N ALA A 46 8.16 17.28 -45.22
CA ALA A 46 6.89 17.20 -44.50
C ALA A 46 5.69 17.66 -45.35
N PRO A 47 4.48 17.12 -45.10
CA PRO A 47 3.24 17.60 -45.73
C PRO A 47 2.96 19.09 -45.47
N GLN A 48 1.99 19.70 -46.16
CA GLN A 48 1.68 21.13 -46.01
C GLN A 48 0.81 21.46 -44.78
N GLY A 49 -0.17 20.62 -44.46
CA GLY A 49 -1.09 20.83 -43.34
C GLY A 49 -0.43 20.61 -41.97
N ILE A 50 -0.76 21.47 -41.00
CA ILE A 50 -0.06 21.49 -39.70
C ILE A 50 -0.26 20.20 -38.90
N GLU A 51 -1.44 19.60 -38.96
CA GLU A 51 -1.71 18.32 -38.31
C GLU A 51 -0.95 17.19 -39.01
N GLU A 52 -0.91 17.16 -40.34
CA GLU A 52 -0.12 16.18 -41.09
C GLU A 52 1.38 16.33 -40.84
N LYS A 53 1.88 17.57 -40.72
CA LYS A 53 3.27 17.85 -40.33
C LYS A 53 3.58 17.29 -38.95
N VAL A 54 2.74 17.56 -37.95
CA VAL A 54 2.96 17.06 -36.59
C VAL A 54 2.97 15.54 -36.57
N ASN A 55 2.00 14.88 -37.23
CA ASN A 55 1.96 13.42 -37.30
C ASN A 55 3.17 12.84 -38.04
N TYR A 56 3.60 13.48 -39.14
CA TYR A 56 4.81 13.11 -39.86
C TYR A 56 6.04 13.21 -38.94
N LEU A 57 6.18 14.30 -38.19
CA LEU A 57 7.30 14.52 -37.29
C LEU A 57 7.33 13.51 -36.14
N ILE A 58 6.19 13.14 -35.56
CA ILE A 58 6.10 12.09 -34.54
C ILE A 58 6.65 10.76 -35.06
N LEU A 59 6.45 10.45 -36.33
CA LEU A 59 6.90 9.18 -36.92
C LEU A 59 8.37 9.20 -37.40
N ASN A 60 8.95 10.38 -37.64
CA ASN A 60 10.24 10.51 -38.33
C ASN A 60 11.30 11.28 -37.53
N SER A 61 11.01 11.70 -36.30
CA SER A 61 12.01 12.33 -35.41
C SER A 61 12.98 11.27 -34.86
N HIS A 62 14.28 11.53 -34.94
CA HIS A 62 15.29 10.54 -34.55
C HIS A 62 16.38 11.06 -33.60
N ASN A 63 16.43 12.36 -33.34
CA ASN A 63 17.41 12.97 -32.44
C ASN A 63 16.73 13.94 -31.44
N GLU A 64 17.49 14.41 -30.46
CA GLU A 64 16.98 15.28 -29.38
C GLU A 64 16.41 16.61 -29.90
N ASP A 65 17.04 17.21 -30.92
CA ASP A 65 16.59 18.48 -31.49
C ASP A 65 15.24 18.31 -32.22
N ASP A 66 15.10 17.24 -32.99
CA ASP A 66 13.85 16.90 -33.68
C ASP A 66 12.73 16.68 -32.67
N TRP A 67 12.97 15.82 -31.67
CA TRP A 67 11.99 15.53 -30.63
C TRP A 67 11.62 16.75 -29.80
N THR A 68 12.56 17.68 -29.55
CA THR A 68 12.26 18.91 -28.83
C THR A 68 11.25 19.78 -29.57
N ALA A 69 11.43 19.97 -30.89
CA ALA A 69 10.48 20.71 -31.71
C ALA A 69 9.18 19.95 -31.90
N THR A 70 9.24 18.65 -32.16
CA THR A 70 8.09 17.77 -32.38
C THR A 70 7.18 17.73 -31.16
N CYS A 71 7.71 17.47 -29.96
CA CYS A 71 6.90 17.42 -28.74
C CYS A 71 6.26 18.77 -28.42
N ARG A 72 6.99 19.88 -28.56
CA ARG A 72 6.44 21.24 -28.32
C ARG A 72 5.32 21.57 -29.30
N THR A 73 5.53 21.28 -30.58
CA THR A 73 4.55 21.55 -31.63
C THR A 73 3.31 20.67 -31.47
N ALA A 74 3.50 19.38 -31.18
CA ALA A 74 2.40 18.44 -30.94
C ALA A 74 1.59 18.82 -29.71
N GLU A 75 2.24 19.21 -28.61
CA GLU A 75 1.58 19.71 -27.40
C GLU A 75 0.75 20.97 -27.71
N ALA A 76 1.35 21.98 -28.35
CA ALA A 76 0.66 23.22 -28.71
C ALA A 76 -0.53 22.99 -29.65
N LEU A 77 -0.37 22.14 -30.67
CA LEU A 77 -1.46 21.79 -31.58
C LEU A 77 -2.57 21.03 -30.84
N PHE A 78 -2.21 20.04 -30.01
CA PHE A 78 -3.18 19.22 -29.29
C PHE A 78 -3.99 20.02 -28.28
N ILE A 79 -3.39 21.02 -27.60
CA ILE A 79 -4.12 21.94 -26.71
C ILE A 79 -5.28 22.61 -27.46
N LYS A 80 -5.04 23.06 -28.71
CA LYS A 80 -6.00 23.78 -29.55
C LYS A 80 -7.04 22.86 -30.19
N THR A 81 -6.64 21.69 -30.68
CA THR A 81 -7.49 20.84 -31.54
C THR A 81 -8.10 19.65 -30.83
N ARG A 82 -7.47 19.16 -29.75
CA ARG A 82 -7.83 17.88 -29.11
C ARG A 82 -7.90 16.70 -30.08
N SER A 83 -7.10 16.75 -31.15
CA SER A 83 -7.16 15.76 -32.23
C SER A 83 -6.80 14.35 -31.77
N ALA A 84 -7.75 13.42 -31.90
CA ALA A 84 -7.52 12.00 -31.65
C ALA A 84 -6.41 11.40 -32.54
N LYS A 85 -6.23 11.93 -33.75
CA LYS A 85 -5.21 11.46 -34.70
C LYS A 85 -3.79 11.65 -34.16
N ILE A 86 -3.54 12.73 -33.42
CA ILE A 86 -2.24 12.97 -32.76
C ILE A 86 -1.99 11.91 -31.68
N ALA A 87 -3.03 11.57 -30.91
CA ALA A 87 -2.94 10.51 -29.89
C ALA A 87 -2.69 9.13 -30.52
N GLU A 88 -3.46 8.76 -31.54
CA GLU A 88 -3.27 7.51 -32.31
C GLU A 88 -1.86 7.43 -32.88
N THR A 89 -1.37 8.51 -33.48
CA THR A 89 -0.02 8.53 -34.10
C THR A 89 1.07 8.39 -33.05
N ALA A 90 0.96 9.07 -31.89
CA ALA A 90 1.92 8.91 -30.80
C ALA A 90 1.94 7.47 -30.26
N LEU A 91 0.77 6.83 -30.12
CA LEU A 91 0.67 5.45 -29.65
C LEU A 91 1.23 4.46 -30.68
N ALA A 92 0.92 4.62 -31.96
CA ALA A 92 1.48 3.81 -33.05
C ALA A 92 3.00 3.99 -33.18
N ALA A 93 3.51 5.22 -33.03
CA ALA A 93 4.95 5.49 -33.01
C ALA A 93 5.62 4.76 -31.84
N ALA A 94 5.01 4.80 -30.64
CA ALA A 94 5.53 4.07 -29.48
C ALA A 94 5.59 2.56 -29.74
N GLU A 95 4.63 1.96 -30.45
CA GLU A 95 4.64 0.53 -30.77
C GLU A 95 5.79 0.13 -31.69
N GLN A 96 6.12 0.97 -32.67
CA GLN A 96 7.13 0.67 -33.69
C GLN A 96 8.55 1.04 -33.26
N GLU A 97 8.70 2.04 -32.39
CA GLU A 97 10.00 2.57 -31.99
C GLU A 97 10.82 1.57 -31.17
N LYS A 98 12.12 1.51 -31.44
CA LYS A 98 13.10 0.66 -30.78
C LYS A 98 14.18 1.48 -30.06
N ASP A 99 14.38 2.73 -30.47
CA ASP A 99 15.30 3.64 -29.82
C ASP A 99 14.76 4.12 -28.47
N ALA A 100 15.59 4.02 -27.43
CA ALA A 100 15.19 4.37 -26.07
C ALA A 100 14.95 5.87 -25.88
N ASP A 101 15.74 6.70 -26.54
CA ASP A 101 15.67 8.15 -26.39
C ASP A 101 14.43 8.69 -27.10
N SER A 102 14.11 8.16 -28.27
CA SER A 102 12.84 8.38 -28.97
C SER A 102 11.65 7.89 -28.14
N LEU A 103 11.70 6.66 -27.58
CA LEU A 103 10.64 6.13 -26.72
C LEU A 103 10.35 7.06 -25.54
N ALA A 104 11.38 7.58 -24.87
CA ALA A 104 11.22 8.52 -23.77
C ALA A 104 10.45 9.78 -24.19
N ASN A 105 10.76 10.33 -25.37
CA ASN A 105 10.12 11.53 -25.90
C ASN A 105 8.68 11.26 -26.36
N ILE A 106 8.42 10.09 -26.97
CA ILE A 106 7.07 9.66 -27.36
C ILE A 106 6.19 9.49 -26.12
N PHE A 107 6.67 8.78 -25.09
CA PHE A 107 5.91 8.59 -23.84
C PHE A 107 5.75 9.90 -23.06
N TYR A 108 6.71 10.83 -23.14
CA TYR A 108 6.52 12.20 -22.66
C TYR A 108 5.37 12.90 -23.38
N LEU A 109 5.28 12.78 -24.71
CA LEU A 109 4.16 13.32 -25.48
C LEU A 109 2.83 12.64 -25.10
N ILE A 110 2.80 11.32 -24.94
CA ILE A 110 1.61 10.58 -24.48
C ILE A 110 1.17 11.10 -23.10
N LYS A 111 2.08 11.25 -22.14
CA LYS A 111 1.80 11.88 -20.83
C LYS A 111 1.12 13.25 -20.99
N LYS A 112 1.61 14.10 -21.90
CA LYS A 112 1.02 15.42 -22.16
C LYS A 112 -0.40 15.31 -22.72
N ILE A 113 -0.60 14.46 -23.71
CA ILE A 113 -1.91 14.19 -24.31
C ILE A 113 -2.88 13.74 -23.20
N VAL A 114 -2.50 12.74 -22.39
CA VAL A 114 -3.32 12.23 -21.27
C VAL A 114 -3.66 13.34 -20.27
N THR A 115 -2.67 14.15 -19.87
CA THR A 115 -2.85 15.25 -18.92
C THR A 115 -3.85 16.27 -19.45
N ILE A 116 -3.70 16.65 -20.72
CA ILE A 116 -4.56 17.63 -21.39
C ILE A 116 -5.97 17.06 -21.56
N SER A 117 -6.12 15.76 -21.86
CA SER A 117 -7.39 15.09 -22.10
C SER A 117 -8.00 14.40 -20.87
N TRP A 118 -7.57 14.71 -19.65
CA TRP A 118 -7.87 13.91 -18.44
C TRP A 118 -9.38 13.66 -18.18
N GLY A 119 -10.24 14.58 -18.61
CA GLY A 119 -11.71 14.47 -18.51
C GLY A 119 -12.44 14.06 -19.80
N SER A 120 -11.72 13.70 -20.88
CA SER A 120 -12.32 13.32 -22.17
C SER A 120 -12.31 11.80 -22.37
N ALA A 121 -13.49 11.22 -22.60
CA ALA A 121 -13.64 9.77 -22.75
C ALA A 121 -12.99 9.21 -24.04
N ASP A 122 -13.00 9.97 -25.14
CA ASP A 122 -12.51 9.50 -26.44
C ASP A 122 -11.01 9.16 -26.38
N ILE A 123 -10.18 10.12 -25.97
CA ILE A 123 -8.72 9.93 -25.88
C ILE A 123 -8.36 8.88 -24.82
N SER A 124 -9.04 8.88 -23.67
CA SER A 124 -8.83 7.87 -22.62
C SER A 124 -9.14 6.46 -23.12
N SER A 125 -10.19 6.27 -23.92
CA SER A 125 -10.52 4.95 -24.47
C SER A 125 -9.44 4.42 -25.41
N ARG A 126 -8.83 5.30 -26.21
CA ARG A 126 -7.75 4.94 -27.15
C ARG A 126 -6.51 4.48 -26.41
N ILE A 127 -6.11 5.23 -25.38
CA ILE A 127 -4.96 4.89 -24.55
C ILE A 127 -5.19 3.55 -23.84
N SER A 128 -6.37 3.35 -23.25
CA SER A 128 -6.71 2.12 -22.53
C SER A 128 -6.81 0.88 -23.41
N ASN A 129 -7.07 1.03 -24.72
CA ASN A 129 -7.18 -0.08 -25.66
C ASN A 129 -5.84 -0.51 -26.27
N HIS A 130 -4.73 0.19 -25.99
CA HIS A 130 -3.42 -0.21 -26.50
C HIS A 130 -2.86 -1.42 -25.75
N ASN A 131 -2.34 -2.39 -26.50
CA ASN A 131 -1.82 -3.66 -25.99
C ASN A 131 -0.30 -3.65 -25.87
N PHE A 132 0.28 -2.61 -25.25
CA PHE A 132 1.73 -2.60 -24.99
C PHE A 132 2.13 -3.79 -24.10
N VAL A 133 3.34 -4.29 -24.33
CA VAL A 133 3.91 -5.40 -23.56
C VAL A 133 5.34 -5.07 -23.17
N GLY A 134 5.77 -5.51 -21.99
CA GLY A 134 7.14 -5.36 -21.52
C GLY A 134 7.45 -3.91 -21.13
N GLU A 135 8.61 -3.37 -21.52
CA GLU A 135 9.05 -2.04 -21.09
C GLU A 135 8.09 -0.91 -21.49
N LYS A 136 7.45 -1.02 -22.66
CA LYS A 136 6.50 -0.01 -23.16
C LYS A 136 5.24 0.09 -22.29
N GLU A 137 4.80 -1.03 -21.73
CA GLU A 137 3.70 -1.08 -20.74
C GLU A 137 4.10 -0.31 -19.47
N GLN A 138 5.35 -0.44 -19.02
CA GLN A 138 5.88 0.29 -17.87
C GLN A 138 5.98 1.80 -18.16
N TYR A 139 6.43 2.21 -19.35
CA TYR A 139 6.48 3.63 -19.74
C TYR A 139 5.09 4.26 -19.85
N LEU A 140 4.09 3.50 -20.31
CA LEU A 140 2.70 3.94 -20.27
C LEU A 140 2.21 4.13 -18.82
N ALA A 141 2.52 3.17 -17.93
CA ALA A 141 2.18 3.28 -16.51
C ALA A 141 2.79 4.53 -15.85
N VAL A 142 4.04 4.86 -16.17
CA VAL A 142 4.69 6.11 -15.73
C VAL A 142 3.96 7.32 -16.32
N SER A 143 3.64 7.31 -17.61
CA SER A 143 2.97 8.43 -18.29
C SER A 143 1.60 8.76 -17.68
N ILE A 144 0.79 7.73 -17.40
CA ILE A 144 -0.56 7.92 -16.85
C ILE A 144 -0.49 8.30 -15.37
N SER A 145 0.40 7.69 -14.58
CA SER A 145 0.55 8.07 -13.16
C SER A 145 1.05 9.51 -13.02
N GLU A 146 1.94 9.96 -13.90
CA GLU A 146 2.36 11.36 -13.98
C GLU A 146 1.22 12.31 -14.36
N ALA A 147 0.38 11.91 -15.32
CA ALA A 147 -0.80 12.69 -15.69
C ALA A 147 -1.84 12.74 -14.56
N LEU A 148 -1.99 11.64 -13.77
CA LEU A 148 -2.86 11.61 -12.59
C LEU A 148 -2.41 12.60 -11.51
N LYS A 149 -1.10 12.76 -11.31
CA LYS A 149 -0.53 13.74 -10.36
C LYS A 149 -0.83 15.16 -10.79
N ALA A 150 -0.71 15.45 -12.09
CA ALA A 150 -1.05 16.75 -12.64
C ALA A 150 -2.56 17.02 -12.60
N SER A 151 -3.36 15.96 -12.66
CA SER A 151 -4.79 16.06 -12.48
C SER A 151 -5.17 16.32 -11.02
N GLN A 152 -6.17 17.17 -10.81
CA GLN A 152 -6.77 17.40 -9.50
C GLN A 152 -7.91 16.41 -9.16
N THR A 153 -8.28 15.52 -10.08
CA THR A 153 -9.34 14.50 -9.86
C THR A 153 -8.92 13.08 -10.25
N LEU A 154 -9.38 12.07 -9.49
CA LEU A 154 -9.24 10.67 -9.89
C LEU A 154 -10.36 10.32 -10.88
N SER A 155 -9.99 9.91 -12.09
CA SER A 155 -10.96 9.64 -13.15
C SER A 155 -11.39 8.16 -13.15
N PRO A 156 -12.68 7.83 -13.35
CA PRO A 156 -13.17 6.45 -13.35
C PRO A 156 -12.44 5.52 -14.32
N TRP A 157 -12.03 6.04 -15.49
CA TRP A 157 -11.32 5.22 -16.48
C TRP A 157 -9.95 4.75 -15.99
N VAL A 158 -9.29 5.47 -15.08
CA VAL A 158 -8.00 5.04 -14.51
C VAL A 158 -8.22 3.85 -13.58
N CYS A 159 -9.29 3.87 -12.79
CA CYS A 159 -9.68 2.73 -11.97
C CYS A 159 -9.98 1.51 -12.85
N SER A 160 -10.80 1.69 -13.89
CA SER A 160 -11.13 0.61 -14.84
C SER A 160 -9.90 0.11 -15.60
N LEU A 161 -8.98 1.00 -15.99
CA LEU A 161 -7.72 0.62 -16.62
C LEU A 161 -6.89 -0.24 -15.67
N LEU A 162 -6.72 0.18 -14.41
CA LEU A 162 -5.96 -0.58 -13.43
C LEU A 162 -6.61 -1.95 -13.17
N GLU A 163 -7.92 -2.03 -13.05
CA GLU A 163 -8.64 -3.30 -12.87
C GLU A 163 -8.45 -4.27 -14.05
N ALA A 164 -8.46 -3.75 -15.29
CA ALA A 164 -8.28 -4.55 -16.50
C ALA A 164 -6.81 -4.85 -16.85
N SER A 165 -5.87 -4.11 -16.26
CA SER A 165 -4.44 -4.21 -16.59
C SER A 165 -3.74 -5.40 -15.93
N ARG A 166 -2.62 -5.81 -16.53
CA ARG A 166 -1.73 -6.83 -15.97
C ARG A 166 -1.09 -6.31 -14.67
N GLN A 167 -0.71 -7.26 -13.81
CA GLN A 167 -0.02 -6.98 -12.55
C GLN A 167 1.17 -6.03 -12.73
N GLU A 168 2.01 -6.26 -13.74
CA GLU A 168 3.20 -5.45 -14.00
C GLU A 168 2.89 -3.97 -14.25
N PHE A 169 1.86 -3.67 -15.04
CA PHE A 169 1.39 -2.31 -15.26
C PHE A 169 0.91 -1.68 -13.95
N ARG A 170 0.03 -2.38 -13.20
CA ARG A 170 -0.53 -1.88 -11.93
C ARG A 170 0.58 -1.55 -10.93
N VAL A 171 1.52 -2.47 -10.77
CA VAL A 171 2.65 -2.32 -9.85
C VAL A 171 3.53 -1.17 -10.28
N CYS A 172 3.87 -1.05 -11.58
CA CYS A 172 4.67 0.09 -12.07
C CYS A 172 3.96 1.43 -11.89
N PHE A 173 2.65 1.48 -12.15
CA PHE A 173 1.83 2.67 -11.99
C PHE A 173 1.82 3.14 -10.52
N LEU A 174 1.52 2.22 -9.60
CA LEU A 174 1.44 2.51 -8.17
C LEU A 174 2.81 2.80 -7.57
N ALA A 175 3.87 2.12 -8.06
CA ALA A 175 5.25 2.43 -7.67
C ALA A 175 5.59 3.88 -8.04
N ASN A 176 5.26 4.31 -9.27
CA ASN A 176 5.56 5.67 -9.70
C ASN A 176 4.75 6.73 -8.93
N LEU A 177 3.54 6.41 -8.48
CA LEU A 177 2.78 7.28 -7.56
C LEU A 177 3.44 7.38 -6.18
N LEU A 178 3.87 6.26 -5.60
CA LEU A 178 4.53 6.23 -4.28
C LEU A 178 5.92 6.88 -4.29
N LEU A 179 6.63 6.76 -5.41
CA LEU A 179 7.95 7.35 -5.61
C LEU A 179 7.87 8.87 -5.86
N ASP A 180 6.68 9.44 -5.97
CA ASP A 180 6.52 10.86 -6.20
C ASP A 180 6.99 11.68 -5.00
N ARG A 181 8.10 12.39 -5.20
CA ARG A 181 8.62 13.48 -4.38
C ARG A 181 8.79 13.15 -2.91
N ASN A 182 9.85 12.40 -2.75
CA ASN A 182 10.70 12.21 -1.60
C ASN A 182 11.20 13.47 -0.84
N ARG A 183 10.37 14.49 -0.59
CA ARG A 183 10.72 15.57 0.35
C ARG A 183 9.60 15.95 1.30
N ASN A 184 8.33 15.83 0.92
CA ASN A 184 7.18 16.01 1.81
C ASN A 184 5.96 15.35 1.14
N LEU A 185 5.45 14.26 1.71
CA LEU A 185 4.20 13.63 1.27
C LEU A 185 3.04 14.63 1.44
N TYR A 186 2.82 15.49 0.45
CA TYR A 186 1.53 16.09 0.11
C TYR A 186 0.84 15.22 -0.95
N PHE A 187 1.00 13.90 -0.85
CA PHE A 187 0.17 12.98 -1.58
C PHE A 187 -1.18 12.99 -0.85
N ASP A 188 -2.25 13.38 -1.53
CA ASP A 188 -3.60 13.36 -0.96
C ASP A 188 -4.03 11.90 -0.76
N ILE A 189 -3.69 11.36 0.42
CA ILE A 189 -3.81 9.94 0.77
C ILE A 189 -5.27 9.47 0.60
N GLU A 190 -6.21 10.29 1.07
CA GLU A 190 -7.63 9.99 1.00
C GLU A 190 -8.10 9.87 -0.45
N ARG A 191 -7.58 10.73 -1.33
CA ARG A 191 -7.92 10.74 -2.76
C ARG A 191 -7.49 9.48 -3.51
N TYR A 192 -6.37 8.85 -3.12
CA TYR A 192 -5.80 7.72 -3.87
C TYR A 192 -5.95 6.36 -3.17
N THR A 193 -6.53 6.33 -1.97
CA THR A 193 -6.73 5.09 -1.18
C THR A 193 -7.40 3.97 -1.99
N SER A 194 -8.35 4.29 -2.87
CA SER A 194 -9.05 3.30 -3.70
C SER A 194 -8.15 2.57 -4.70
N LEU A 195 -7.00 3.14 -5.06
CA LEU A 195 -6.05 2.56 -6.03
C LEU A 195 -5.15 1.47 -5.41
N TYR A 196 -5.04 1.42 -4.08
CA TYR A 196 -4.11 0.53 -3.37
C TYR A 196 -4.78 -0.71 -2.77
N LYS A 197 -5.95 -1.11 -3.31
CA LYS A 197 -6.59 -2.39 -2.98
C LYS A 197 -5.83 -3.57 -3.61
N LEU A 198 -4.64 -3.84 -3.08
CA LEU A 198 -3.69 -4.80 -3.63
C LEU A 198 -3.69 -6.12 -2.85
N GLY A 199 -3.49 -7.22 -3.57
CA GLY A 199 -3.18 -8.51 -2.97
C GLY A 199 -1.72 -8.57 -2.48
N GLU A 200 -1.39 -9.57 -1.66
CA GLU A 200 -0.05 -9.71 -1.07
C GLU A 200 1.07 -9.79 -2.10
N GLN A 201 0.83 -10.50 -3.22
CA GLN A 201 1.79 -10.61 -4.32
C GLN A 201 2.04 -9.26 -5.02
N ASP A 202 0.98 -8.47 -5.26
CA ASP A 202 1.12 -7.15 -5.88
C ASP A 202 1.94 -6.21 -4.99
N VAL A 203 1.71 -6.26 -3.67
CA VAL A 203 2.44 -5.44 -2.69
C VAL A 203 3.90 -5.86 -2.60
N GLN A 204 4.20 -7.16 -2.61
CA GLN A 204 5.59 -7.61 -2.60
C GLN A 204 6.35 -7.10 -3.84
N LEU A 205 5.77 -7.24 -5.03
CA LEU A 205 6.38 -6.73 -6.27
C LEU A 205 6.51 -5.20 -6.25
N LEU A 206 5.54 -4.50 -5.65
CA LEU A 206 5.58 -3.05 -5.47
C LEU A 206 6.75 -2.63 -4.59
N LEU A 207 6.94 -3.30 -3.45
CA LEU A 207 8.06 -3.04 -2.54
C LEU A 207 9.39 -3.36 -3.21
N GLU A 208 9.50 -4.46 -3.95
CA GLU A 208 10.71 -4.80 -4.71
C GLU A 208 11.07 -3.72 -5.73
N LYS A 209 10.08 -3.20 -6.49
CA LYS A 209 10.32 -2.10 -7.45
C LYS A 209 10.71 -0.78 -6.79
N ILE A 210 10.25 -0.52 -5.57
CA ILE A 210 10.52 0.73 -4.85
C ILE A 210 11.86 0.67 -4.11
N LYS A 211 12.19 -0.48 -3.49
CA LYS A 211 13.32 -0.65 -2.58
C LYS A 211 14.67 -0.26 -3.21
N GLU A 212 14.87 -0.52 -4.50
CA GLU A 212 16.10 -0.17 -5.21
C GLU A 212 16.17 1.31 -5.61
N ARG A 213 15.10 2.08 -5.44
CA ARG A 213 14.94 3.45 -5.96
C ARG A 213 14.87 4.52 -4.88
N VAL A 214 14.83 4.13 -3.60
CA VAL A 214 14.68 5.05 -2.48
C VAL A 214 15.60 4.70 -1.32
N ASP A 215 15.96 5.72 -0.53
CA ASP A 215 16.67 5.52 0.72
C ASP A 215 15.82 4.77 1.76
N PRO A 216 16.43 4.04 2.72
CA PRO A 216 15.70 3.28 3.72
C PRO A 216 14.66 4.09 4.52
N SER A 217 14.96 5.35 4.86
CA SER A 217 14.05 6.24 5.61
C SER A 217 12.77 6.57 4.83
N VAL A 218 12.85 6.52 3.51
CA VAL A 218 11.74 6.80 2.59
C VAL A 218 10.93 5.54 2.38
N MET A 219 11.63 4.41 2.24
CA MET A 219 11.01 3.09 2.20
C MET A 219 10.13 2.89 3.44
N GLN A 220 10.63 3.24 4.63
CA GLN A 220 9.86 3.20 5.87
C GLN A 220 8.57 4.04 5.77
N LYS A 221 8.64 5.28 5.26
CA LYS A 221 7.44 6.13 5.08
C LYS A 221 6.43 5.52 4.11
N ILE A 222 6.90 4.95 3.00
CA ILE A 222 6.05 4.26 2.01
C ILE A 222 5.38 3.04 2.65
N VAL A 223 6.14 2.24 3.41
CA VAL A 223 5.60 1.07 4.10
C VAL A 223 4.55 1.51 5.11
N LEU A 224 4.85 2.51 5.96
CA LEU A 224 3.91 3.08 6.92
C LEU A 224 2.61 3.58 6.26
N TYR A 225 2.69 4.09 5.03
CA TYR A 225 1.52 4.48 4.22
C TYR A 225 0.72 3.27 3.73
N LEU A 226 1.39 2.20 3.28
CA LEU A 226 0.72 1.01 2.76
C LEU A 226 0.06 0.18 3.87
N LEU A 227 0.58 0.25 5.10
CA LEU A 227 0.13 -0.56 6.23
C LEU A 227 -1.39 -0.51 6.50
N PRO A 228 -2.06 0.65 6.61
CA PRO A 228 -3.51 0.69 6.83
C PRO A 228 -4.33 0.29 5.60
N LEU A 229 -3.74 0.43 4.41
CA LEU A 229 -4.42 0.20 3.13
C LEU A 229 -4.42 -1.28 2.73
N VAL A 230 -3.51 -2.05 3.32
CA VAL A 230 -3.25 -3.43 2.94
C VAL A 230 -3.37 -4.31 4.19
N THR A 231 -4.46 -5.06 4.27
CA THR A 231 -4.85 -5.80 5.49
C THR A 231 -4.04 -7.06 5.76
N MET A 232 -3.18 -7.52 4.83
CA MET A 232 -2.59 -8.86 4.87
C MET A 232 -1.24 -8.94 4.17
N VAL A 233 -0.17 -8.31 4.68
CA VAL A 233 1.14 -8.45 4.01
C VAL A 233 2.30 -8.63 4.97
N GLY A 234 2.80 -9.88 5.03
CA GLY A 234 4.02 -10.24 5.74
C GLY A 234 5.25 -9.44 5.29
N SER A 235 5.31 -9.11 3.99
CA SER A 235 6.45 -8.45 3.37
C SER A 235 6.60 -6.97 3.75
N LEU A 236 5.53 -6.27 4.14
CA LEU A 236 5.60 -4.89 4.64
C LEU A 236 6.33 -4.85 5.99
N TRP A 237 6.06 -5.81 6.88
CA TRP A 237 6.69 -5.88 8.19
C TRP A 237 8.20 -6.02 8.10
N SER A 238 8.70 -6.77 7.11
CA SER A 238 10.14 -6.98 6.90
C SER A 238 10.90 -5.70 6.54
N GLN A 239 10.19 -4.63 6.16
CA GLN A 239 10.77 -3.36 5.75
C GLN A 239 10.70 -2.29 6.85
N LEU A 240 10.08 -2.58 8.00
CA LEU A 240 10.02 -1.67 9.15
C LEU A 240 11.14 -1.96 10.15
N GLY A 241 11.61 -0.93 10.83
CA GLY A 241 12.32 -1.13 12.08
C GLY A 241 11.34 -1.57 13.16
N ILE A 242 11.82 -2.38 14.10
CA ILE A 242 11.02 -2.80 15.27
C ILE A 242 10.51 -1.58 16.07
N ASP A 243 11.27 -0.48 16.11
CA ASP A 243 10.87 0.78 16.78
C ASP A 243 9.63 1.42 16.15
N ASP A 244 9.61 1.57 14.82
CA ASP A 244 8.49 2.17 14.08
C ASP A 244 7.21 1.32 14.20
N LEU A 245 7.40 0.00 14.20
CA LEU A 245 6.33 -0.97 14.37
C LEU A 245 5.73 -0.88 15.78
N VAL A 246 6.58 -0.85 16.81
CA VAL A 246 6.18 -0.75 18.22
C VAL A 246 5.35 0.50 18.47
N ALA A 247 5.71 1.64 17.87
CA ALA A 247 4.97 2.89 18.04
C ALA A 247 3.51 2.83 17.51
N ARG A 248 3.21 1.92 16.58
CA ARG A 248 1.91 1.82 15.90
C ARG A 248 1.19 0.51 16.13
N VAL A 249 1.76 -0.40 16.93
CA VAL A 249 1.25 -1.77 17.07
C VAL A 249 -0.23 -1.82 17.50
N ASN A 250 -0.68 -0.82 18.27
CA ASN A 250 -2.06 -0.72 18.74
C ASN A 250 -3.07 -0.21 17.69
N GLU A 251 -2.63 0.23 16.53
CA GLU A 251 -3.50 0.62 15.40
C GLU A 251 -4.01 -0.61 14.64
N PHE A 252 -3.40 -1.79 14.84
CA PHE A 252 -3.70 -3.00 14.08
C PHE A 252 -4.70 -3.92 14.81
N PRO A 253 -5.55 -4.65 14.06
CA PRO A 253 -6.31 -5.78 14.59
C PRO A 253 -5.40 -6.86 15.19
N VAL A 254 -5.92 -7.59 16.17
CA VAL A 254 -5.19 -8.65 16.91
C VAL A 254 -4.63 -9.73 16.01
N GLU A 255 -5.35 -10.13 14.97
CA GLU A 255 -4.88 -11.13 14.01
C GLU A 255 -3.61 -10.67 13.28
N ILE A 256 -3.46 -9.36 13.06
CA ILE A 256 -2.28 -8.75 12.44
C ILE A 256 -1.16 -8.65 13.47
N ILE A 257 -1.45 -8.22 14.71
CA ILE A 257 -0.48 -8.17 15.81
C ILE A 257 0.21 -9.52 16.02
N ILE A 258 -0.57 -10.61 15.99
CA ILE A 258 -0.04 -11.98 16.12
C ILE A 258 0.90 -12.35 14.96
N LYS A 259 0.54 -11.98 13.72
CA LYS A 259 1.40 -12.21 12.55
C LYS A 259 2.69 -11.40 12.63
N ILE A 260 2.60 -10.15 13.10
CA ILE A 260 3.76 -9.29 13.34
C ILE A 260 4.70 -9.93 14.36
N ALA A 261 4.20 -10.31 15.54
CA ALA A 261 5.01 -10.94 16.58
C ALA A 261 5.67 -12.24 16.09
N SER A 262 4.93 -13.03 15.31
CA SER A 262 5.44 -14.25 14.67
C SER A 262 6.53 -13.95 13.62
N HIS A 263 6.45 -12.82 12.91
CA HIS A 263 7.47 -12.42 11.94
C HIS A 263 8.79 -12.04 12.63
N TYR A 264 8.70 -11.28 13.73
CA TYR A 264 9.86 -10.75 14.46
C TYR A 264 10.47 -11.73 15.49
N GLN A 265 9.95 -12.95 15.58
CA GLN A 265 10.31 -13.94 16.60
C GLN A 265 11.80 -14.32 16.69
N PHE A 266 12.55 -14.14 15.60
CA PHE A 266 13.97 -14.50 15.51
C PHE A 266 14.91 -13.34 15.86
N GLN A 267 14.36 -12.14 16.03
CA GLN A 267 15.11 -10.98 16.48
C GLN A 267 15.11 -10.93 18.02
N GLU A 268 16.27 -10.68 18.59
CA GLU A 268 16.45 -10.65 20.05
C GLU A 268 15.54 -9.57 20.67
N ASN A 269 14.82 -9.94 21.74
CA ASN A 269 13.90 -9.07 22.48
C ASN A 269 12.70 -8.49 21.71
N SER A 270 12.55 -8.71 20.40
CA SER A 270 11.47 -8.08 19.63
C SER A 270 10.07 -8.48 20.09
N ILE A 271 9.84 -9.73 20.52
CA ILE A 271 8.55 -10.17 21.07
C ILE A 271 8.20 -9.36 22.33
N ASN A 272 9.13 -9.27 23.29
CA ASN A 272 8.89 -8.53 24.54
C ASN A 272 8.61 -7.06 24.25
N ARG A 273 9.38 -6.43 23.35
CA ARG A 273 9.17 -5.04 22.96
C ARG A 273 7.80 -4.81 22.31
N ILE A 274 7.34 -5.73 21.47
CA ILE A 274 6.00 -5.68 20.88
C ILE A 274 4.94 -5.80 21.98
N VAL A 275 5.06 -6.78 22.88
CA VAL A 275 4.09 -7.05 23.95
C VAL A 275 4.03 -5.91 24.97
N GLU A 276 5.17 -5.35 25.36
CA GLU A 276 5.28 -4.19 26.27
C GLU A 276 4.56 -2.95 25.72
N ALA A 277 4.55 -2.80 24.40
CA ALA A 277 3.90 -1.67 23.73
C ALA A 277 2.40 -1.85 23.56
N LEU A 278 1.86 -3.06 23.71
CA LEU A 278 0.43 -3.31 23.55
C LEU A 278 -0.38 -2.64 24.66
N SER A 279 -1.53 -2.09 24.27
CA SER A 279 -2.54 -1.65 25.21
C SER A 279 -3.08 -2.84 26.00
N PRO A 280 -3.53 -2.65 27.27
CA PRO A 280 -4.09 -3.73 28.07
C PRO A 280 -5.22 -4.50 27.38
N LYS A 281 -6.04 -3.81 26.58
CA LYS A 281 -7.09 -4.43 25.76
C LYS A 281 -6.50 -5.39 24.71
N ASN A 282 -5.50 -4.96 23.95
CA ASN A 282 -4.87 -5.80 22.93
C ASN A 282 -4.11 -6.98 23.55
N ILE A 283 -3.49 -6.80 24.72
CA ILE A 283 -2.86 -7.89 25.48
C ILE A 283 -3.89 -8.97 25.81
N LEU A 284 -5.06 -8.57 26.32
CA LEU A 284 -6.16 -9.48 26.64
C LEU A 284 -6.70 -10.21 25.41
N GLU A 285 -6.94 -9.50 24.31
CA GLU A 285 -7.46 -10.12 23.09
C GLU A 285 -6.44 -11.10 22.47
N VAL A 286 -5.14 -10.79 22.51
CA VAL A 286 -4.08 -11.74 22.11
C VAL A 286 -4.06 -12.96 23.03
N ALA A 287 -4.15 -12.77 24.35
CA ALA A 287 -4.20 -13.87 25.32
C ALA A 287 -5.38 -14.80 25.04
N VAL A 288 -6.56 -14.23 24.79
CA VAL A 288 -7.79 -14.93 24.39
C VAL A 288 -7.58 -15.82 23.16
N VAL A 289 -6.94 -15.28 22.11
CA VAL A 289 -6.69 -16.04 20.87
C VAL A 289 -5.82 -17.26 21.15
N TYR A 290 -4.77 -17.12 21.95
CA TYR A 290 -3.84 -18.20 22.23
C TYR A 290 -4.39 -19.20 23.25
N ILE A 291 -5.07 -18.74 24.30
CA ILE A 291 -5.66 -19.60 25.34
C ILE A 291 -6.56 -20.67 24.71
N ASN A 292 -7.28 -20.37 23.62
CA ASN A 292 -8.18 -21.31 22.93
C ASN A 292 -7.54 -22.12 21.78
N LYS A 293 -6.27 -21.89 21.48
CA LYS A 293 -5.60 -22.48 20.31
C LYS A 293 -4.77 -23.69 20.70
N GLU A 294 -4.87 -24.76 19.92
CA GLU A 294 -3.85 -25.82 19.94
C GLU A 294 -2.61 -25.31 19.20
N TYR A 295 -1.53 -25.12 19.95
CA TYR A 295 -0.27 -24.59 19.43
C TYR A 295 0.38 -25.57 18.48
N LYS A 296 0.75 -25.09 17.27
CA LYS A 296 1.46 -25.92 16.27
C LYS A 296 2.93 -25.54 16.14
N MET A 297 3.36 -24.41 16.71
CA MET A 297 4.72 -23.88 16.58
C MET A 297 5.24 -23.34 17.92
N ALA A 298 6.50 -23.63 18.25
CA ALA A 298 7.17 -23.16 19.48
C ALA A 298 7.28 -21.62 19.59
N SER A 299 7.16 -20.93 18.46
CA SER A 299 7.15 -19.48 18.38
C SER A 299 5.89 -18.84 18.97
N GLU A 300 4.76 -19.49 18.75
CA GLU A 300 3.46 -19.08 19.30
C GLU A 300 3.43 -19.21 20.82
N GLU A 301 4.11 -20.23 21.35
CA GLU A 301 4.27 -20.44 22.78
C GLU A 301 5.09 -19.33 23.44
N ARG A 302 6.17 -18.86 22.81
CA ARG A 302 6.94 -17.71 23.32
C ARG A 302 6.13 -16.42 23.36
N ILE A 303 5.30 -16.18 22.34
CA ILE A 303 4.41 -15.01 22.30
C ILE A 303 3.41 -15.08 23.45
N LEU A 304 2.76 -16.24 23.65
CA LEU A 304 1.86 -16.44 24.79
C LEU A 304 2.58 -16.22 26.12
N GLN A 305 3.77 -16.79 26.31
CA GLN A 305 4.52 -16.64 27.57
C GLN A 305 4.83 -15.17 27.89
N SER A 306 5.24 -14.38 26.88
CA SER A 306 5.47 -12.94 27.03
C SER A 306 4.18 -12.18 27.38
N VAL A 307 3.07 -12.52 26.73
CA VAL A 307 1.74 -11.94 27.01
C VAL A 307 1.28 -12.27 28.43
N LEU A 308 1.40 -13.53 28.87
CA LEU A 308 1.03 -13.96 30.21
C LEU A 308 1.90 -13.27 31.28
N ALA A 309 3.22 -13.17 31.05
CA ALA A 309 4.10 -12.44 31.96
C ALA A 309 3.65 -10.97 32.14
N ARG A 310 3.26 -10.30 31.05
CA ARG A 310 2.75 -8.92 31.12
C ARG A 310 1.43 -8.81 31.90
N ILE A 311 0.56 -9.81 31.81
CA ILE A 311 -0.68 -9.86 32.60
C ILE A 311 -0.34 -10.10 34.09
N GLU A 312 0.64 -10.93 34.41
CA GLU A 312 1.08 -11.16 35.80
C GLU A 312 1.71 -9.91 36.44
N GLU A 313 2.39 -9.08 35.65
CA GLU A 313 2.98 -7.83 36.14
C GLU A 313 1.93 -6.78 36.51
N ASP A 314 0.85 -6.67 35.73
CA ASP A 314 -0.15 -5.61 35.85
C ASP A 314 -1.60 -6.13 35.65
N PRO A 315 -2.09 -7.03 36.53
CA PRO A 315 -3.39 -7.67 36.37
C PRO A 315 -4.56 -6.69 36.57
N ASP A 316 -4.36 -5.63 37.37
CA ASP A 316 -5.37 -4.61 37.64
C ASP A 316 -5.70 -3.80 36.37
N SER A 317 -4.67 -3.38 35.62
CA SER A 317 -4.88 -2.67 34.35
C SER A 317 -5.58 -3.54 33.31
N MET A 318 -5.30 -4.85 33.29
CA MET A 318 -6.00 -5.78 32.40
C MET A 318 -7.50 -5.84 32.77
N TYR A 319 -7.82 -6.06 34.04
CA TYR A 319 -9.20 -6.11 34.50
C TYR A 319 -9.97 -4.81 34.21
N ARG A 320 -9.35 -3.64 34.39
CA ARG A 320 -10.01 -2.35 34.12
C ARG A 320 -10.22 -2.08 32.62
N ALA A 321 -9.37 -2.60 31.76
CA ALA A 321 -9.48 -2.37 30.32
C ALA A 321 -10.65 -3.11 29.68
N ASP A 322 -10.92 -4.33 30.14
CA ASP A 322 -12.14 -5.09 29.84
C ASP A 322 -12.38 -6.07 31.00
N SER A 323 -13.36 -5.76 31.85
CA SER A 323 -13.63 -6.55 33.06
C SER A 323 -14.11 -7.96 32.75
N HIS A 324 -14.78 -8.16 31.62
CA HIS A 324 -15.27 -9.47 31.21
C HIS A 324 -14.12 -10.32 30.69
N THR A 325 -13.36 -9.81 29.71
CA THR A 325 -12.23 -10.54 29.13
C THR A 325 -11.07 -10.69 30.12
N GLY A 326 -10.83 -9.68 30.95
CA GLY A 326 -9.83 -9.69 32.01
C GLY A 326 -10.07 -10.78 33.04
N LEU A 327 -11.31 -10.91 33.56
CA LEU A 327 -11.66 -11.99 34.48
C LEU A 327 -11.44 -13.37 33.84
N LEU A 328 -11.86 -13.55 32.59
CA LEU A 328 -11.69 -14.81 31.86
C LEU A 328 -10.21 -15.23 31.78
N VAL A 329 -9.34 -14.29 31.42
CA VAL A 329 -7.90 -14.54 31.29
C VAL A 329 -7.25 -14.78 32.65
N LEU A 330 -7.52 -13.94 33.65
CA LEU A 330 -6.95 -14.07 34.99
C LEU A 330 -7.35 -15.39 35.67
N MET A 331 -8.61 -15.81 35.54
CA MET A 331 -9.08 -17.12 36.03
C MET A 331 -8.35 -18.29 35.36
N SER A 332 -7.90 -18.13 34.11
CA SER A 332 -7.14 -19.15 33.39
C SER A 332 -5.68 -19.23 33.84
N MET A 333 -5.17 -18.18 34.50
CA MET A 333 -3.80 -18.12 35.00
C MET A 333 -3.69 -18.73 36.39
N GLY A 334 -4.62 -18.39 37.29
CA GLY A 334 -4.69 -18.95 38.65
C GLY A 334 -5.29 -17.95 39.66
N PRO A 335 -5.56 -18.39 40.90
CA PRO A 335 -6.07 -17.51 41.96
C PRO A 335 -5.12 -16.38 42.34
N GLU A 336 -3.81 -16.61 42.26
CA GLU A 336 -2.79 -15.63 42.64
C GLU A 336 -2.82 -14.38 41.74
N ALA A 337 -3.24 -14.54 40.49
CA ALA A 337 -3.41 -13.42 39.55
C ALA A 337 -4.62 -12.55 39.92
N LEU A 338 -5.69 -13.16 40.43
CA LEU A 338 -6.92 -12.46 40.84
C LEU A 338 -6.72 -11.70 42.15
N GLU A 339 -5.96 -12.25 43.10
CA GLU A 339 -5.66 -11.60 44.38
C GLU A 339 -4.91 -10.26 44.24
N ARG A 340 -4.28 -10.03 43.08
CA ARG A 340 -3.53 -8.81 42.76
C ARG A 340 -4.38 -7.73 42.08
N VAL A 341 -5.68 -7.98 41.87
CA VAL A 341 -6.62 -7.03 41.26
C VAL A 341 -7.44 -6.32 42.33
N SER A 342 -7.61 -5.00 42.18
CA SER A 342 -8.43 -4.17 43.05
C SER A 342 -9.90 -4.19 42.59
N PHE A 343 -10.65 -5.17 43.07
CA PHE A 343 -12.09 -5.27 42.78
C PHE A 343 -12.92 -4.30 43.62
N GLU A 344 -14.02 -3.79 43.04
CA GLU A 344 -15.01 -2.99 43.78
C GLU A 344 -15.80 -3.82 44.80
N LYS A 345 -15.94 -5.12 44.52
CA LYS A 345 -16.58 -6.13 45.39
C LYS A 345 -15.55 -7.17 45.81
N SER A 346 -15.94 -8.11 46.67
CA SER A 346 -15.10 -9.29 46.93
C SER A 346 -14.81 -10.06 45.63
N ILE A 347 -13.65 -10.74 45.57
CA ILE A 347 -13.27 -11.61 44.45
C ILE A 347 -14.39 -12.63 44.21
N GLU A 348 -14.90 -13.21 45.29
CA GLU A 348 -15.95 -14.21 45.27
C GLU A 348 -17.24 -13.71 44.64
N GLU A 349 -17.69 -12.51 45.01
CA GLU A 349 -18.91 -11.92 44.44
C GLU A 349 -18.72 -11.54 42.98
N THR A 350 -17.55 -11.00 42.63
CA THR A 350 -17.24 -10.57 41.26
C THR A 350 -17.19 -11.75 40.31
N VAL A 351 -16.48 -12.83 40.70
CA VAL A 351 -16.40 -14.05 39.91
C VAL A 351 -17.74 -14.78 39.85
N ALA A 352 -18.51 -14.81 40.95
CA ALA A 352 -19.84 -15.43 40.95
C ALA A 352 -20.80 -14.72 40.00
N LEU A 353 -20.81 -13.38 39.99
CA LEU A 353 -21.62 -12.59 39.06
C LEU A 353 -21.21 -12.83 37.61
N PHE A 354 -19.90 -12.82 37.33
CA PHE A 354 -19.36 -13.11 36.00
C PHE A 354 -19.78 -14.50 35.51
N LEU A 355 -19.58 -15.54 36.33
CA LEU A 355 -19.96 -16.91 35.99
C LEU A 355 -21.47 -17.03 35.78
N ALA A 356 -22.30 -16.42 36.63
CA ALA A 356 -23.75 -16.42 36.45
C ALA A 356 -24.18 -15.77 35.13
N SER A 357 -23.50 -14.69 34.70
CA SER A 357 -23.82 -13.99 33.46
C SER A 357 -23.34 -14.72 32.19
N CYS A 358 -22.30 -15.55 32.28
CA CYS A 358 -21.58 -16.03 31.09
C CYS A 358 -21.32 -17.55 31.07
N TRP A 359 -21.90 -18.31 32.00
CA TRP A 359 -21.73 -19.77 32.14
C TRP A 359 -21.89 -20.54 30.82
N ILE A 360 -22.94 -20.24 30.06
CA ILE A 360 -23.26 -20.90 28.78
C ILE A 360 -22.19 -20.62 27.70
N VAL A 361 -21.60 -19.42 27.72
CA VAL A 361 -20.52 -19.02 26.79
C VAL A 361 -19.19 -19.64 27.21
N ILE A 362 -18.90 -19.66 28.52
CA ILE A 362 -17.70 -20.26 29.11
C ILE A 362 -17.67 -21.77 28.86
N GLN A 363 -18.80 -22.48 28.98
CA GLN A 363 -18.89 -23.91 28.66
C GLN A 363 -18.54 -24.22 27.19
N LYS A 364 -18.86 -23.33 26.25
CA LYS A 364 -18.46 -23.46 24.83
C LYS A 364 -16.99 -23.14 24.59
N TRP A 365 -16.37 -22.36 25.48
CA TRP A 365 -15.01 -21.86 25.39
C TRP A 365 -13.98 -22.82 26.01
N ILE A 366 -14.32 -23.46 27.13
CA ILE A 366 -13.47 -24.45 27.80
C ILE A 366 -13.50 -25.78 27.01
N LYS A 367 -12.78 -25.82 25.88
CA LYS A 367 -12.71 -27.00 25.01
C LYS A 367 -11.50 -27.91 25.30
N THR A 368 -10.44 -27.39 25.91
CA THR A 368 -9.21 -28.17 26.15
C THR A 368 -9.08 -28.65 27.60
N THR A 369 -8.42 -29.79 27.80
CA THR A 369 -8.29 -30.48 29.09
C THR A 369 -7.52 -29.64 30.12
N TRP A 370 -6.54 -28.84 29.69
CA TRP A 370 -5.68 -28.04 30.58
C TRP A 370 -6.43 -26.86 31.22
N GLN A 371 -7.31 -26.19 30.48
CA GLN A 371 -8.15 -25.09 30.98
C GLN A 371 -9.21 -25.59 31.97
N LYS A 372 -9.79 -26.77 31.71
CA LYS A 372 -10.69 -27.42 32.67
C LYS A 372 -10.01 -27.60 34.00
N THR A 373 -8.76 -28.08 34.03
CA THR A 373 -8.04 -28.32 35.28
C THR A 373 -7.82 -27.04 36.07
N LYS A 374 -7.45 -25.91 35.44
CA LYS A 374 -7.19 -24.65 36.17
C LYS A 374 -8.46 -23.92 36.62
N VAL A 375 -9.51 -23.86 35.79
CA VAL A 375 -10.79 -23.26 36.18
C VAL A 375 -11.49 -24.11 37.24
N VAL A 376 -11.47 -25.44 37.09
CA VAL A 376 -12.00 -26.37 38.10
C VAL A 376 -11.14 -26.33 39.37
N PHE A 377 -9.81 -26.19 39.26
CA PHE A 377 -8.95 -25.97 40.43
C PHE A 377 -9.32 -24.67 41.14
N PHE A 378 -9.46 -23.55 40.42
CA PHE A 378 -9.89 -22.27 41.01
C PHE A 378 -11.25 -22.39 41.73
N LEU A 379 -12.25 -23.00 41.10
CA LEU A 379 -13.56 -23.27 41.69
C LEU A 379 -13.48 -24.19 42.92
N ASN A 380 -12.57 -25.18 42.91
CA ASN A 380 -12.35 -26.09 44.03
C ASN A 380 -11.58 -25.45 45.19
N THR A 381 -10.65 -24.52 44.91
CA THR A 381 -9.92 -23.75 45.91
C THR A 381 -10.84 -22.71 46.56
N HIS A 382 -11.82 -22.20 45.82
CA HIS A 382 -12.84 -21.26 46.29
C HIS A 382 -14.22 -21.93 46.39
N LYS A 383 -14.34 -22.95 47.25
CA LYS A 383 -15.58 -23.75 47.41
C LYS A 383 -16.85 -22.90 47.60
N ASN A 384 -16.73 -21.73 48.24
CA ASN A 384 -17.85 -20.80 48.44
C ASN A 384 -18.36 -20.16 47.13
N ILE A 385 -17.50 -20.01 46.12
CA ILE A 385 -17.87 -19.55 44.76
C ILE A 385 -18.54 -20.69 44.01
N ALA A 386 -17.98 -21.90 44.06
CA ALA A 386 -18.58 -23.08 43.44
C ALA A 386 -19.99 -23.34 43.97
N GLN A 387 -20.24 -23.17 45.27
CA GLN A 387 -21.57 -23.28 45.88
C GLN A 387 -22.55 -22.15 45.48
N LYS A 388 -22.06 -20.95 45.18
CA LYS A 388 -22.90 -19.82 44.71
C LYS A 388 -23.21 -19.89 43.21
N VAL A 389 -22.35 -20.54 42.42
CA VAL A 389 -22.47 -20.66 40.95
C VAL A 389 -23.10 -22.00 40.53
N CYS A 390 -22.97 -23.06 41.35
CA CYS A 390 -23.65 -24.34 41.14
C CYS A 390 -25.00 -24.41 41.87
N PRO A 391 -26.05 -23.89 41.22
CA PRO A 391 -27.28 -24.66 41.07
C PRO A 391 -27.41 -25.28 39.67
N VAL A 392 -26.43 -25.09 38.77
CA VAL A 392 -26.51 -25.45 37.34
C VAL A 392 -25.43 -26.46 36.91
N VAL A 393 -24.85 -27.21 37.85
CA VAL A 393 -23.96 -28.34 37.55
C VAL A 393 -24.56 -29.60 38.17
N GLU A 394 -25.59 -30.10 37.50
CA GLU A 394 -25.88 -31.54 37.39
C GLU A 394 -25.74 -31.94 35.91
#